data_AF-A0A0D3IY85-F1
#
_entry.id   AF-A0A0D3IY85-F1
#
_cell.length_a   1.000
_cell.length_b   1.000
_cell.length_c   1.000
_cell.angle_alpha   90.00
_cell.angle_beta   90.00
_cell.angle_gamma   90.00
#
_symmetry.space_group_name_H-M   'P 1'
#
loop_
_entity.id
_entity.type
_entity.pdbx_description
1 polymer ?
#
loop_
_entity_poly.entity_id
_entity_poly.type
_entity_poly.pdbx_seq_one_letter_code
_entity_poly.pdbx_strand_id
1 'polypeptide(L)'
;MDAAGALDYVNAHPVLSRCKVALFPFCVAGQAMLKANALHPEKFKNVVAMVATNLFTLKNMYLENPAFHTFFMSGGGSFQYINEETLDSALRAKHAQYIAAGTIQEDPNIDLCVKQLCATTYASKVKVPVLYCTPLEDFVPNQRVDAPEILKSFPNCEFHAIGTSAPPPFRTSTNNRSQGYNYFQNEGSEVMLDFLHRNGL
;
A
#
# COMPACT_ATOMS: atom_id res chain seq x y z
N MET A 1 -11.09 -6.59 8.27
CA MET A 1 -10.32 -5.98 9.36
C MET A 1 -9.74 -4.69 8.81
N ASP A 2 -10.04 -3.56 9.42
CA ASP A 2 -9.53 -2.26 9.01
C ASP A 2 -8.07 -2.10 9.47
N ALA A 3 -7.28 -1.30 8.75
CA ALA A 3 -5.88 -1.08 9.11
C ALA A 3 -5.74 -0.35 10.44
N ALA A 4 -6.62 0.61 10.75
CA ALA A 4 -6.57 1.38 11.99
C ALA A 4 -6.98 0.55 13.22
N GLY A 5 -8.05 -0.24 13.14
CA GLY A 5 -8.49 -1.12 14.22
C GLY A 5 -7.55 -2.28 14.50
N ALA A 6 -6.76 -2.73 13.51
CA ALA A 6 -5.65 -3.64 13.78
C ALA A 6 -4.64 -3.04 14.78
N LEU A 7 -4.37 -1.73 14.70
CA LEU A 7 -3.52 -1.03 15.67
C LEU A 7 -4.23 -0.81 17.01
N ASP A 8 -5.55 -0.65 17.04
CA ASP A 8 -6.30 -0.61 18.31
C ASP A 8 -6.11 -1.91 19.08
N TYR A 9 -6.18 -3.06 18.40
CA TYR A 9 -5.89 -4.37 19.00
C TYR A 9 -4.47 -4.44 19.57
N VAL A 10 -3.46 -4.04 18.78
CA VAL A 10 -2.05 -4.03 19.24
C VAL A 10 -1.87 -3.13 20.47
N ASN A 11 -2.46 -1.94 20.45
CA ASN A 11 -2.37 -0.96 21.53
C ASN A 11 -3.13 -1.36 22.80
N ALA A 12 -4.17 -2.19 22.68
CA ALA A 12 -4.93 -2.72 23.81
C ALA A 12 -4.33 -4.03 24.37
N HIS A 13 -3.45 -4.70 23.63
CA HIS A 13 -2.91 -6.00 24.04
C HIS A 13 -1.94 -5.86 25.23
N PRO A 14 -2.05 -6.69 26.30
CA PRO A 14 -1.23 -6.55 27.52
C PRO A 14 0.29 -6.60 27.30
N VAL A 15 0.72 -7.35 26.28
CA VAL A 15 2.13 -7.47 25.88
C VAL A 15 2.50 -6.51 24.75
N LEU A 16 1.85 -6.60 23.59
CA LEU A 16 2.22 -5.85 22.39
C LEU A 16 2.13 -4.32 22.56
N SER A 17 1.28 -3.82 23.45
CA SER A 17 1.18 -2.38 23.75
C SER A 17 2.47 -1.77 24.32
N ARG A 18 3.43 -2.60 24.75
CA ARG A 18 4.76 -2.18 25.23
C ARG A 18 5.89 -2.49 24.26
N CYS A 19 5.59 -3.15 23.15
CA CYS A 19 6.59 -3.53 22.15
C CYS A 19 6.75 -2.40 21.14
N LYS A 20 7.98 -2.22 20.66
CA LYS A 20 8.22 -1.54 19.40
C LYS A 20 7.83 -2.50 18.28
N VAL A 21 7.09 -2.01 17.29
CA VAL A 21 6.53 -2.84 16.22
C VAL A 21 6.99 -2.30 14.86
N ALA A 22 7.48 -3.18 14.00
CA ALA A 22 7.60 -2.90 12.57
C ALA A 22 6.39 -3.51 11.85
N LEU A 23 5.81 -2.78 10.89
CA LEU A 23 4.73 -3.28 10.06
C LEU A 23 5.27 -3.76 8.72
N PHE A 24 4.74 -4.88 8.25
CA PHE A 24 5.12 -5.46 6.96
C PHE A 24 3.89 -5.62 6.07
N PRO A 25 3.25 -4.53 5.61
CA PRO A 25 2.09 -4.66 4.75
C PRO A 25 2.47 -5.14 3.33
N PHE A 26 1.72 -6.13 2.82
CA PHE A 26 1.91 -6.66 1.47
C PHE A 26 0.86 -6.13 0.49
N CYS A 27 1.31 -5.80 -0.72
CA CYS A 27 0.46 -5.36 -1.82
C CYS A 27 -0.46 -4.19 -1.43
N VAL A 28 -1.76 -4.29 -1.68
CA VAL A 28 -2.76 -3.25 -1.37
C VAL A 28 -2.81 -2.88 0.12
N ALA A 29 -2.37 -3.77 1.02
CA ALA A 29 -2.32 -3.46 2.45
C ALA A 29 -1.37 -2.31 2.77
N GLY A 30 -0.35 -2.06 1.93
CA GLY A 30 0.56 -0.92 2.10
C GLY A 30 -0.20 0.40 2.06
N GLN A 31 -1.09 0.55 1.10
CA GLN A 31 -1.94 1.73 0.96
C GLN A 31 -2.91 1.91 2.12
N ALA A 32 -3.50 0.81 2.59
CA ALA A 32 -4.41 0.84 3.73
C ALA A 32 -3.69 1.33 4.99
N MET A 33 -2.45 0.86 5.22
CA MET A 33 -1.62 1.30 6.33
C MET A 33 -1.15 2.75 6.18
N LEU A 34 -0.78 3.20 4.98
CA LEU A 34 -0.45 4.60 4.71
C LEU A 34 -1.63 5.52 5.05
N LYS A 35 -2.83 5.18 4.55
CA LYS A 35 -4.06 5.92 4.82
C LYS A 35 -4.37 5.96 6.31
N ALA A 36 -4.32 4.81 6.98
CA ALA A 36 -4.56 4.72 8.42
C ALA A 36 -3.56 5.55 9.22
N ASN A 37 -2.27 5.52 8.88
CA ASN A 37 -1.27 6.33 9.56
C ASN A 37 -1.43 7.83 9.30
N ALA A 38 -1.81 8.22 8.08
CA ALA A 38 -2.07 9.61 7.73
C ALA A 38 -3.29 10.20 8.45
N LEU A 39 -4.34 9.39 8.68
CA LEU A 39 -5.59 9.82 9.30
C LEU A 39 -5.60 9.65 10.83
N HIS A 40 -4.91 8.63 11.34
CA HIS A 40 -4.87 8.24 12.74
C HIS A 40 -3.44 8.00 13.25
N PRO A 41 -2.51 8.97 13.11
CA PRO A 41 -1.11 8.77 13.50
C PRO A 41 -0.94 8.40 14.97
N GLU A 42 -1.85 8.81 15.85
CA GLU A 42 -1.86 8.47 17.28
C GLU A 42 -1.95 6.96 17.54
N LYS A 43 -2.59 6.21 16.64
CA LYS A 43 -2.70 4.75 16.74
C LYS A 43 -1.38 4.04 16.43
N PHE A 44 -0.44 4.73 15.79
CA PHE A 44 0.86 4.20 15.37
C PHE A 44 1.97 4.55 16.36
N LYS A 45 1.65 4.97 17.59
CA LYS A 45 2.63 5.42 18.61
C LYS A 45 3.76 4.42 18.92
N ASN A 46 3.50 3.13 18.75
CA ASN A 46 4.46 2.04 19.00
C ASN A 46 5.07 1.48 17.70
N VAL A 47 4.67 2.01 16.54
CA VAL A 47 5.18 1.59 15.24
C VAL A 47 6.43 2.39 14.92
N VAL A 48 7.56 1.70 14.80
CA VAL A 48 8.85 2.34 14.53
C VAL A 48 9.08 2.57 13.05
N ALA A 49 8.56 1.68 12.21
CA ALA A 49 8.69 1.78 10.76
C ALA A 49 7.69 0.86 10.04
N MET A 50 7.52 1.09 8.74
CA MET A 50 6.78 0.22 7.83
C MET A 50 7.68 -0.25 6.69
N VAL A 51 7.61 -1.52 6.34
CA VAL A 51 8.29 -2.10 5.18
C VAL A 51 7.20 -2.60 4.23
N ALA A 52 7.02 -1.88 3.13
CA ALA A 52 5.88 -2.02 2.26
C ALA A 52 6.28 -2.36 0.83
N THR A 53 5.35 -3.00 0.14
CA THR A 53 5.44 -3.26 -1.31
C THR A 53 4.30 -2.53 -2.02
N ASN A 54 4.49 -2.22 -3.31
CA ASN A 54 3.46 -1.66 -4.20
C ASN A 54 2.95 -0.27 -3.79
N LEU A 55 3.62 0.75 -4.32
CA LEU A 55 3.21 2.15 -4.22
C LEU A 55 2.47 2.56 -5.51
N PHE A 56 1.15 2.75 -5.46
CA PHE A 56 0.31 2.94 -6.65
C PHE A 56 -0.79 4.01 -6.48
N THR A 57 -1.43 4.38 -7.59
CA THR A 57 -2.69 5.12 -7.63
C THR A 57 -3.78 4.27 -8.25
N LEU A 58 -5.03 4.44 -7.79
CA LEU A 58 -6.17 3.70 -8.33
C LEU A 58 -6.39 4.03 -9.82
N LYS A 59 -6.11 5.28 -10.21
CA LYS A 59 -6.16 5.75 -11.60
C LYS A 59 -5.26 4.91 -12.51
N ASN A 60 -3.98 4.79 -12.18
CA ASN A 60 -3.05 4.04 -13.02
C ASN A 60 -3.35 2.54 -12.99
N MET A 61 -3.82 2.02 -11.85
CA MET A 61 -4.17 0.61 -11.71
C MET A 61 -5.40 0.22 -12.54
N TYR A 62 -6.45 1.04 -12.58
CA TYR A 62 -7.76 0.67 -13.17
C TYR A 62 -8.13 1.40 -14.46
N LEU A 63 -7.48 2.50 -14.82
CA LEU A 63 -7.80 3.29 -16.02
C LEU A 63 -6.67 3.26 -17.05
N GLU A 64 -5.42 3.29 -16.59
CA GLU A 64 -4.27 3.49 -17.48
C GLU A 64 -3.43 2.22 -17.69
N ASN A 65 -3.77 1.09 -17.06
CA ASN A 65 -3.04 -0.17 -17.20
C ASN A 65 -3.84 -1.27 -17.93
N PRO A 66 -3.61 -1.45 -19.25
CA PRO A 66 -4.20 -2.54 -20.04
C PRO A 66 -3.93 -3.94 -19.49
N ALA A 67 -2.75 -4.17 -18.91
CA ALA A 67 -2.38 -5.48 -18.36
C ALA A 67 -3.19 -5.82 -17.10
N PHE A 68 -3.55 -4.82 -16.29
CA PHE A 68 -4.44 -5.01 -15.14
C PHE A 68 -5.85 -5.39 -15.60
N HIS A 69 -6.35 -4.75 -16.65
CA HIS A 69 -7.60 -5.14 -17.29
C HIS A 69 -7.55 -6.61 -17.73
N THR A 70 -6.51 -7.04 -18.44
CA THR A 70 -6.41 -8.44 -18.88
C THR A 70 -6.32 -9.44 -17.72
N PHE A 71 -5.56 -9.15 -16.67
CA PHE A 71 -5.33 -10.08 -15.55
C PHE A 71 -6.57 -10.30 -14.68
N PHE A 72 -7.39 -9.27 -14.44
CA PHE A 72 -8.62 -9.41 -13.63
C PHE A 72 -9.87 -9.66 -14.48
N MET A 73 -9.86 -9.37 -15.78
CA MET A 73 -11.03 -9.60 -16.67
C MET A 73 -11.20 -11.05 -17.13
N SER A 74 -10.22 -11.95 -16.91
CA SER A 74 -10.44 -13.40 -17.10
C SER A 74 -11.48 -13.98 -16.14
N GLY A 75 -11.94 -13.20 -15.14
CA GLY A 75 -13.06 -13.53 -14.24
C GLY A 75 -14.44 -13.02 -14.67
N GLY A 76 -14.61 -12.48 -15.89
CA GLY A 76 -15.94 -12.21 -16.47
C GLY A 76 -16.60 -10.86 -16.15
N GLY A 77 -15.85 -9.88 -15.63
CA GLY A 77 -16.35 -8.52 -15.39
C GLY A 77 -15.71 -7.51 -16.34
N SER A 78 -16.37 -7.16 -17.44
CA SER A 78 -15.98 -6.05 -18.30
C SER A 78 -16.34 -4.71 -17.64
N PHE A 79 -15.51 -4.23 -16.72
CA PHE A 79 -15.55 -2.83 -16.31
C PHE A 79 -14.44 -2.09 -17.03
N GLN A 80 -14.74 -1.60 -18.23
CA GLN A 80 -13.96 -0.51 -18.82
C GLN A 80 -14.40 0.77 -18.11
N TYR A 81 -13.74 1.09 -17.01
CA TYR A 81 -13.86 2.43 -16.45
C TYR A 81 -13.16 3.38 -17.43
N ILE A 82 -13.92 4.29 -18.02
CA ILE A 82 -13.43 5.16 -19.10
C ILE A 82 -12.67 6.35 -18.51
N ASN A 83 -13.05 6.76 -17.30
CA ASN A 83 -12.46 7.89 -16.58
C ASN A 83 -12.70 7.76 -15.06
N GLU A 84 -12.13 8.68 -14.28
CA GLU A 84 -12.28 8.72 -12.82
C GLU A 84 -13.74 8.85 -12.36
N GLU A 85 -14.57 9.62 -13.06
CA GLU A 85 -15.99 9.81 -12.72
C GLU A 85 -16.79 8.50 -12.80
N THR A 86 -16.55 7.71 -13.85
CA THR A 86 -17.19 6.40 -14.01
C THR A 86 -16.71 5.40 -12.96
N LEU A 87 -15.44 5.47 -12.56
CA LEU A 87 -14.88 4.64 -11.49
C LEU A 87 -15.45 5.04 -10.12
N ASP A 88 -15.53 6.33 -9.82
CA ASP A 88 -16.16 6.86 -8.59
C ASP A 88 -17.63 6.46 -8.49
N SER A 89 -18.36 6.59 -9.59
CA SER A 89 -19.77 6.19 -9.66
C SER A 89 -19.94 4.69 -9.39
N ALA A 90 -19.06 3.85 -9.94
CA ALA A 90 -19.08 2.42 -9.70
C ALA A 90 -18.71 2.05 -8.26
N LEU A 91 -17.72 2.73 -7.67
CA LEU A 91 -17.34 2.57 -6.26
C LEU A 91 -18.54 2.89 -5.35
N ARG A 92 -19.20 4.03 -5.57
CA ARG A 92 -20.39 4.45 -4.81
C ARG A 92 -21.56 3.49 -4.99
N ALA A 93 -21.84 3.05 -6.22
CA ALA A 93 -22.90 2.09 -6.50
C ALA A 93 -22.64 0.76 -5.79
N LYS A 94 -21.39 0.29 -5.78
CA LYS A 94 -21.01 -0.94 -5.07
C LYS A 94 -21.11 -0.80 -3.56
N HIS A 95 -20.71 0.35 -3.01
CA HIS A 95 -20.87 0.67 -1.60
C HIS A 95 -22.35 0.66 -1.17
N ALA A 96 -23.22 1.34 -1.93
CA ALA A 96 -24.66 1.35 -1.69
C ALA A 96 -25.28 -0.06 -1.78
N GLN A 97 -24.82 -0.89 -2.72
CA GLN A 97 -25.25 -2.30 -2.81
C GLN A 97 -24.92 -3.07 -1.52
N TYR A 98 -23.71 -2.90 -0.98
CA TYR A 98 -23.29 -3.59 0.25
C TYR A 98 -24.02 -3.08 1.50
N ILE A 99 -24.34 -1.79 1.57
CA ILE A 99 -25.19 -1.20 2.62
C ILE A 99 -26.61 -1.79 2.54
N ALA A 100 -27.23 -1.79 1.35
CA ALA A 100 -28.56 -2.33 1.15
C ALA A 100 -28.65 -3.83 1.46
N ALA A 101 -27.56 -4.57 1.24
CA ALA A 101 -27.44 -5.98 1.61
C ALA A 101 -27.17 -6.22 3.11
N GLY A 102 -26.99 -5.17 3.91
CA GLY A 102 -26.66 -5.27 5.34
C GLY A 102 -25.26 -5.84 5.63
N THR A 103 -24.40 -5.90 4.62
CA THR A 103 -23.04 -6.47 4.74
C THR A 103 -22.03 -5.48 5.31
N ILE A 104 -22.29 -4.18 5.16
CA ILE A 104 -21.54 -3.09 5.77
C ILE A 104 -22.53 -2.07 6.35
N GLN A 105 -22.13 -1.37 7.40
CA GLN A 105 -22.88 -0.26 7.96
C GLN A 105 -22.52 1.03 7.21
N GLU A 106 -23.53 1.87 6.94
CA GLU A 106 -23.31 3.20 6.39
C GLU A 106 -22.58 4.10 7.40
N ASP A 107 -21.52 4.77 6.96
CA ASP A 107 -20.86 5.83 7.70
C ASP A 107 -20.80 7.08 6.81
N PRO A 108 -21.50 8.17 7.17
CA PRO A 108 -21.54 9.39 6.37
C PRO A 108 -20.17 10.09 6.26
N ASN A 109 -19.19 9.69 7.06
CA ASN A 109 -17.83 10.23 7.01
C ASN A 109 -16.93 9.50 5.99
N ILE A 110 -17.41 8.42 5.37
CA ILE A 110 -16.67 7.64 4.38
C ILE A 110 -17.11 8.06 2.96
N ASP A 111 -16.29 8.89 2.31
CA ASP A 111 -16.40 9.12 0.86
C ASP A 111 -15.53 8.10 0.10
N LEU A 112 -16.19 7.16 -0.58
CA LEU A 112 -15.52 6.16 -1.40
C LEU A 112 -15.33 6.68 -2.84
N CYS A 113 -14.16 7.26 -3.09
CA CYS A 113 -13.73 7.73 -4.41
C CYS A 113 -12.26 7.39 -4.69
N VAL A 114 -11.87 7.44 -5.96
CA VAL A 114 -10.52 7.19 -6.49
C VAL A 114 -9.49 7.96 -5.69
N LYS A 115 -9.71 9.26 -5.48
CA LYS A 115 -8.80 10.12 -4.72
C LYS A 115 -8.54 9.60 -3.31
N GLN A 116 -9.57 9.11 -2.61
CA GLN A 116 -9.47 8.58 -1.24
C GLN A 116 -8.83 7.17 -1.17
N LEU A 117 -8.50 6.59 -2.32
CA LEU A 117 -7.84 5.29 -2.45
C LEU A 117 -6.43 5.41 -3.09
N CYS A 118 -5.97 6.62 -3.38
CA CYS A 118 -4.65 6.90 -3.93
C CYS A 118 -3.64 7.30 -2.85
N ALA A 119 -2.40 6.80 -2.95
CA ALA A 119 -1.33 7.16 -2.02
C ALA A 119 -1.03 8.66 -2.01
N THR A 120 -1.16 9.34 -3.16
CA THR A 120 -0.91 10.78 -3.32
C THR A 120 -1.72 11.65 -2.35
N THR A 121 -2.89 11.19 -1.90
CA THR A 121 -3.72 11.90 -0.92
C THR A 121 -3.13 11.87 0.50
N TYR A 122 -2.34 10.85 0.81
CA TYR A 122 -1.92 10.52 2.18
C TYR A 122 -0.41 10.60 2.40
N ALA A 123 0.40 10.43 1.36
CA ALA A 123 1.86 10.31 1.43
C ALA A 123 2.53 11.43 2.26
N SER A 124 2.10 12.68 2.08
CA SER A 124 2.65 13.84 2.83
C SER A 124 2.27 13.91 4.30
N LYS A 125 1.29 13.11 4.72
CA LYS A 125 0.75 13.10 6.08
C LYS A 125 1.28 11.93 6.90
N VAL A 126 1.88 10.93 6.26
CA VAL A 126 2.45 9.74 6.89
C VAL A 126 3.57 10.16 7.84
N LYS A 127 3.49 9.69 9.08
CA LYS A 127 4.40 10.05 10.18
C LYS A 127 5.46 9.01 10.44
N VAL A 128 5.14 7.73 10.23
CA VAL A 128 6.11 6.65 10.42
C VAL A 128 7.05 6.55 9.21
N PRO A 129 8.35 6.27 9.42
CA PRO A 129 9.28 5.94 8.35
C PRO A 129 8.80 4.75 7.52
N VAL A 130 8.97 4.81 6.20
CA VAL A 130 8.56 3.75 5.28
C VAL A 130 9.70 3.34 4.36
N LEU A 131 9.98 2.04 4.30
CA LEU A 131 10.81 1.42 3.28
C LEU A 131 9.89 0.80 2.22
N TYR A 132 9.92 1.34 1.01
CA TYR A 132 9.19 0.81 -0.13
C TYR A 132 10.11 0.06 -1.07
N CYS A 133 9.76 -1.21 -1.32
CA CYS A 133 10.47 -2.05 -2.28
C CYS A 133 9.48 -2.53 -3.34
N THR A 134 9.67 -2.14 -4.59
CA THR A 134 8.74 -2.48 -5.68
C THR A 134 9.47 -3.10 -6.87
N PRO A 135 8.89 -4.11 -7.55
CA PRO A 135 9.56 -4.70 -8.70
C PRO A 135 9.67 -3.75 -9.89
N LEU A 136 10.81 -3.77 -10.59
CA LEU A 136 11.07 -3.07 -11.84
C LEU A 136 10.17 -3.56 -12.97
N GLU A 137 9.92 -4.87 -13.00
CA GLU A 137 9.11 -5.55 -14.01
C GLU A 137 7.87 -6.23 -13.41
N ASP A 138 7.10 -5.50 -12.60
CA ASP A 138 5.77 -5.95 -12.17
C ASP A 138 4.75 -5.80 -13.31
N PHE A 139 3.66 -6.58 -13.28
CA PHE A 139 2.58 -6.49 -14.28
C PHE A 139 1.82 -5.16 -14.21
N VAL A 140 1.97 -4.43 -13.10
CA VAL A 140 1.63 -3.01 -13.00
C VAL A 140 2.93 -2.22 -12.84
N PRO A 141 3.31 -1.37 -13.79
CA PRO A 141 4.59 -0.64 -13.75
C PRO A 141 4.55 0.55 -12.76
N ASN A 142 4.02 0.32 -11.56
CA ASN A 142 3.85 1.28 -10.47
C ASN A 142 5.15 2.06 -10.17
N GLN A 143 6.30 1.38 -10.24
CA GLN A 143 7.62 1.98 -10.06
C GLN A 143 7.90 3.15 -11.01
N ARG A 144 7.47 3.01 -12.27
CA ARG A 144 7.75 3.99 -13.33
C ARG A 144 6.68 5.06 -13.41
N VAL A 145 5.43 4.68 -13.15
CA VAL A 145 4.28 5.54 -13.40
C VAL A 145 3.82 6.26 -12.13
N ASP A 146 3.63 5.52 -11.03
CA ASP A 146 3.06 6.06 -9.80
C ASP A 146 4.10 6.64 -8.84
N ALA A 147 5.20 5.91 -8.63
CA ALA A 147 6.19 6.25 -7.62
C ALA A 147 6.76 7.67 -7.79
N PRO A 148 7.12 8.16 -8.99
CA PRO A 148 7.68 9.49 -9.14
C PRO A 148 6.77 10.61 -8.62
N GLU A 149 5.46 10.50 -8.83
CA GLU A 149 4.52 11.53 -8.36
C GLU A 149 4.26 11.42 -6.86
N ILE A 150 4.09 10.19 -6.35
CA ILE A 150 3.82 9.97 -4.93
C ILE A 150 5.01 10.42 -4.07
N LEU A 151 6.24 10.05 -4.48
CA LEU A 151 7.46 10.31 -3.72
C LEU A 151 7.81 11.79 -3.61
N LYS A 152 7.40 12.66 -4.56
CA LYS A 152 7.56 14.12 -4.44
C LYS A 152 6.97 14.67 -3.15
N SER A 153 5.92 14.02 -2.65
CA SER A 153 5.20 14.44 -1.46
C SER A 153 5.45 13.54 -0.24
N PHE A 154 6.38 12.59 -0.31
CA PHE A 154 6.54 11.55 0.71
C PHE A 154 7.88 11.67 1.46
N PRO A 155 8.02 12.58 2.43
CA PRO A 155 9.31 12.94 3.02
C PRO A 155 9.98 11.83 3.84
N ASN A 156 9.19 10.89 4.37
CA ASN A 156 9.67 9.81 5.25
C ASN A 156 9.75 8.45 4.54
N CYS A 157 10.00 8.45 3.23
CA CYS A 157 10.01 7.24 2.41
C CYS A 157 11.40 6.97 1.83
N GLU A 158 11.95 5.79 2.12
CA GLU A 158 13.10 5.21 1.44
C GLU A 158 12.56 4.25 0.35
N PHE A 159 12.85 4.53 -0.92
CA PHE A 159 12.29 3.77 -2.04
C PHE A 159 13.37 3.08 -2.85
N HIS A 160 13.20 1.78 -3.07
CA HIS A 160 14.10 0.96 -3.88
C HIS A 160 13.34 0.12 -4.90
N ALA A 161 13.89 0.07 -6.10
CA ALA A 161 13.39 -0.82 -7.13
C ALA A 161 14.13 -2.16 -7.04
N ILE A 162 13.40 -3.27 -7.09
CA ILE A 162 13.94 -4.62 -7.07
C ILE A 162 13.68 -5.35 -8.39
N GLY A 163 14.44 -6.39 -8.69
CA GLY A 163 14.21 -7.17 -9.90
C GLY A 163 15.43 -7.97 -10.32
N THR A 164 15.26 -8.82 -11.31
CA THR A 164 16.39 -9.57 -11.90
C THR A 164 17.43 -8.65 -12.53
N SER A 165 17.01 -7.47 -13.02
CA SER A 165 17.87 -6.45 -13.61
C SER A 165 18.40 -5.41 -12.61
N ALA A 166 17.94 -5.43 -11.36
CA ALA A 166 18.35 -4.46 -10.35
C ALA A 166 19.82 -4.70 -9.92
N PRO A 167 20.54 -3.62 -9.51
CA PRO A 167 21.86 -3.76 -8.91
C PRO A 167 21.76 -4.40 -7.51
N PRO A 168 22.81 -5.11 -7.04
CA PRO A 168 22.90 -5.49 -5.63
C PRO A 168 22.77 -4.27 -4.70
N PRO A 169 22.15 -4.39 -3.52
CA PRO A 169 21.56 -5.61 -2.93
C PRO A 169 20.11 -5.90 -3.38
N PHE A 170 19.58 -5.14 -4.33
CA PHE A 170 18.17 -5.17 -4.76
C PHE A 170 17.86 -6.17 -5.86
N ARG A 171 18.88 -6.92 -6.29
CA ARG A 171 18.73 -7.99 -7.28
C ARG A 171 17.95 -9.16 -6.71
N THR A 172 16.96 -9.62 -7.45
CA THR A 172 16.09 -10.74 -7.07
C THR A 172 16.21 -11.88 -8.08
N SER A 173 15.83 -13.11 -7.70
CA SER A 173 15.91 -14.28 -8.60
C SER A 173 14.80 -14.31 -9.64
N THR A 174 13.70 -13.60 -9.36
CA THR A 174 12.59 -13.37 -10.29
C THR A 174 12.08 -11.94 -10.16
N ASN A 175 11.23 -11.50 -11.09
CA ASN A 175 10.55 -10.20 -11.00
C ASN A 175 9.25 -10.28 -10.17
N ASN A 176 9.06 -11.34 -9.38
CA ASN A 176 7.86 -11.53 -8.58
C ASN A 176 7.81 -10.54 -7.41
N ARG A 177 6.69 -9.82 -7.26
CA ARG A 177 6.40 -8.91 -6.14
C ARG A 177 6.57 -9.51 -4.76
N SER A 178 6.30 -10.81 -4.61
CA SER A 178 6.50 -11.51 -3.34
C SER A 178 7.97 -11.56 -2.96
N GLN A 179 8.90 -11.39 -3.92
CA GLN A 179 10.32 -11.25 -3.60
C GLN A 179 10.68 -9.89 -2.99
N GLY A 180 9.83 -8.87 -3.13
CA GLY A 180 9.92 -7.65 -2.31
C GLY A 180 9.59 -7.92 -0.84
N TYR A 181 8.79 -8.94 -0.58
CA TYR A 181 8.64 -9.50 0.76
C TYR A 181 9.82 -10.43 1.10
N ASN A 182 10.38 -11.18 0.13
CA ASN A 182 11.62 -11.96 0.34
C ASN A 182 12.88 -11.12 0.57
N TYR A 183 12.77 -9.81 0.82
CA TYR A 183 13.80 -9.11 1.60
C TYR A 183 14.16 -9.89 2.87
N PHE A 184 13.23 -10.66 3.46
CA PHE A 184 13.55 -11.55 4.58
C PHE A 184 14.50 -12.73 4.26
N GLN A 185 14.71 -13.08 2.99
CA GLN A 185 15.39 -14.33 2.60
C GLN A 185 16.57 -14.14 1.62
N ASN A 186 16.85 -12.90 1.20
CA ASN A 186 17.91 -12.58 0.24
C ASN A 186 18.93 -11.58 0.84
N GLU A 187 19.92 -11.13 0.05
CA GLU A 187 20.85 -10.04 0.39
C GLU A 187 20.15 -8.73 0.79
N GLY A 188 18.89 -8.52 0.37
CA GLY A 188 18.07 -7.38 0.80
C GLY A 188 17.76 -7.34 2.30
N SER A 189 17.88 -8.47 3.02
CA SER A 189 17.61 -8.54 4.46
C SER A 189 18.44 -7.54 5.26
N GLU A 190 19.69 -7.30 4.85
CA GLU A 190 20.58 -6.34 5.50
C GLU A 190 20.07 -4.91 5.36
N VAL A 191 19.55 -4.53 4.18
CA VAL A 191 18.96 -3.19 3.97
C VAL A 191 17.74 -2.98 4.86
N MET A 192 16.88 -3.99 4.95
CA MET A 192 15.71 -3.94 5.82
C MET A 192 16.11 -3.83 7.29
N LEU A 193 17.03 -4.68 7.76
CA LEU A 193 17.50 -4.67 9.14
C LEU A 193 18.17 -3.35 9.49
N ASP A 194 19.02 -2.82 8.60
CA ASP A 194 19.62 -1.49 8.75
C ASP A 194 18.54 -0.40 8.86
N PHE A 195 17.57 -0.39 7.94
CA PHE A 195 16.46 0.56 7.99
C PHE A 195 15.67 0.46 9.30
N LEU A 196 15.38 -0.75 9.78
CA LEU A 196 14.66 -0.95 11.03
C LEU A 196 15.47 -0.48 12.24
N HIS A 197 16.77 -0.79 12.31
CA HIS A 197 17.66 -0.34 13.38
C HIS A 197 17.81 1.19 13.40
N ARG A 198 17.98 1.83 12.22
CA ARG A 198 18.04 3.30 12.11
C ARG A 198 16.78 3.99 12.60
N ASN A 199 15.63 3.31 12.53
CA ASN A 199 14.35 3.82 12.98
C ASN A 199 13.94 3.29 14.37
N GLY A 200 14.84 2.59 15.06
CA GLY A 200 14.73 2.30 16.47
C GLY A 200 14.09 0.96 16.83
N LEU A 201 14.05 -0.01 15.90
CA LEU A 201 13.91 -1.42 16.28
C LEU A 201 15.18 -1.90 16.98
#